data_AF-A0A5A5S8K7-F1
#
_entry.id   AF-A0A5A5S8K7-F1
#
_cell.length_a   1.000
_cell.length_b   1.000
_cell.length_c   1.000
_cell.angle_alpha   90.00
_cell.angle_beta   90.00
_cell.angle_gamma   90.00
#
_symmetry.space_group_name_H-M   'P 1'
#
loop_
_entity.id
_entity.type
_entity.pdbx_description
1 polymer ?
#
loop_
_entity_poly.entity_id
_entity_poly.type
_entity_poly.pdbx_seq_one_letter_code
_entity_poly.pdbx_strand_id
1 'polypeptide(L)'
;MKDNTPRVTSLKSYLQHLPQDASQAIVSTNFAPYLISYLGFSTTEIIPQYDTGGGGITDFATRRNPENDIFLQTKSNPFLLIELKGREINLTENSPGYKATVDKLKRQLLGTKCKAAQWGIITNGSHIQLFRKHGKIIFPATTCIAITPENIDETVARIKTKIDKTPKALTVTVYNNKGGVGKTTTTVNLAAFLAFLGKKVLVLDFDFNQRDLTKSILTIKPEDGLLEKALTDRNIDLKSVISPYIFKNSKLQITFDVVPADPKIAEIREFSAMNISTLHRKLDLARYEYDYIFIDAAPNWRFTSRLAVYAADVVLLPTKHNSSFSLNNAATAIKEFLPEMQELKKDGTPIALPIFFNGEKITQPQLELAQKEINQILENDKTLTPYFYPRYTNAKKDLHIHHLPEYAIIASAAFERVPAVYKHRSVYDYYKDLAKEYFLQ
;
A
#
# COMPACT_ATOMS: atom_id res chain seq x y z
N MET A 1 -9.74 33.67 12.15
CA MET A 1 -9.93 33.77 13.62
C MET A 1 -8.99 32.77 14.28
N LYS A 2 -8.20 33.15 15.28
CA LYS A 2 -7.39 32.17 16.04
C LYS A 2 -8.36 31.31 16.85
N ASP A 3 -8.32 30.00 16.64
CA ASP A 3 -9.09 29.05 17.43
C ASP A 3 -8.51 29.00 18.85
N ASN A 4 -9.27 29.53 19.81
CA ASN A 4 -8.92 29.56 21.24
C ASN A 4 -9.52 28.36 22.00
N THR A 5 -10.02 27.33 21.30
CA THR A 5 -10.56 26.12 21.96
C THR A 5 -9.43 25.40 22.71
N PRO A 6 -9.58 25.14 24.03
CA PRO A 6 -8.59 24.40 24.79
C PRO A 6 -8.33 23.03 24.15
N ARG A 7 -7.08 22.74 23.79
CA ARG A 7 -6.73 21.45 23.21
C ARG A 7 -6.73 20.37 24.29
N VAL A 8 -7.35 19.24 23.97
CA VAL A 8 -7.34 18.06 24.86
C VAL A 8 -5.93 17.50 24.92
N THR A 9 -5.36 17.42 26.12
CA THR A 9 -4.00 16.90 26.38
C THR A 9 -3.99 15.49 26.95
N SER A 10 -5.14 14.99 27.43
CA SER A 10 -5.32 13.60 27.87
C SER A 10 -6.75 13.12 27.58
N LEU A 11 -6.86 11.87 27.14
CA LEU A 11 -8.10 11.14 26.87
C LEU A 11 -8.51 10.22 28.02
N LYS A 12 -7.66 10.08 29.04
CA LYS A 12 -7.83 9.13 30.15
C LYS A 12 -9.17 9.27 30.85
N SER A 13 -9.51 10.48 31.29
CA SER A 13 -10.77 10.72 32.01
C SER A 13 -11.99 10.45 31.13
N TYR A 14 -11.96 10.88 29.86
CA TYR A 14 -13.05 10.64 28.91
C TYR A 14 -13.28 9.14 28.66
N LEU A 15 -12.21 8.36 28.57
CA LEU A 15 -12.29 6.91 28.41
C LEU A 15 -12.82 6.21 29.67
N GLN A 16 -12.41 6.66 30.87
CA GLN A 16 -12.85 6.11 32.16
C GLN A 16 -14.35 6.32 32.41
N HIS A 17 -14.90 7.45 31.97
CA HIS A 17 -16.32 7.77 32.12
C HIS A 17 -17.19 7.20 30.98
N LEU A 18 -16.59 6.59 29.96
CA LEU A 18 -17.33 5.94 28.90
C LEU A 18 -17.86 4.58 29.42
N PRO A 19 -19.18 4.31 29.42
CA PRO A 19 -19.75 3.04 29.87
C PRO A 19 -19.20 1.84 29.08
N GLN A 20 -19.16 0.64 29.67
CA GLN A 20 -18.66 -0.56 28.96
C GLN A 20 -19.59 -1.00 27.82
N ASP A 21 -20.88 -0.72 27.94
CA ASP A 21 -21.96 -0.99 26.98
C ASP A 21 -22.37 0.27 26.19
N ALA A 22 -21.49 1.27 26.13
CA ALA A 22 -21.77 2.54 25.46
C ALA A 22 -22.14 2.33 24.00
N SER A 23 -23.39 2.70 23.64
CA SER A 23 -23.85 2.70 22.25
C SER A 23 -23.03 3.65 21.38
N GLN A 24 -23.12 3.50 20.06
CA GLN A 24 -22.42 4.40 19.11
C GLN A 24 -22.75 5.89 19.36
N ALA A 25 -23.98 6.23 19.75
CA ALA A 25 -24.37 7.60 20.07
C ALA A 25 -23.65 8.14 21.32
N ILE A 26 -23.47 7.30 22.34
CA ILE A 26 -22.71 7.64 23.55
C ILE A 26 -21.23 7.80 23.22
N VAL A 27 -20.64 6.90 22.44
CA VAL A 27 -19.24 7.02 21.97
C VAL A 27 -19.04 8.31 21.14
N SER A 28 -19.98 8.61 20.24
CA SER A 28 -19.95 9.79 19.39
C SER A 28 -20.04 11.11 20.19
N THR A 29 -20.72 11.12 21.32
CA THR A 29 -20.94 12.35 22.11
C THR A 29 -19.87 12.51 23.19
N ASN A 30 -19.52 11.43 23.88
CA ASN A 30 -18.72 11.48 25.11
C ASN A 30 -17.23 11.19 24.89
N PHE A 31 -16.84 10.72 23.69
CA PHE A 31 -15.44 10.34 23.42
C PHE A 31 -14.90 10.94 22.11
N ALA A 32 -15.62 10.79 21.00
CA ALA A 32 -15.11 11.17 19.68
C ALA A 32 -14.66 12.65 19.54
N PRO A 33 -15.38 13.66 20.07
CA PRO A 33 -14.93 15.06 19.95
C PRO A 33 -13.59 15.32 20.64
N TYR A 34 -13.35 14.65 21.77
CA TYR A 34 -12.11 14.77 22.53
C TYR A 34 -10.96 14.06 21.83
N LEU A 35 -11.21 12.87 21.26
CA LEU A 35 -10.25 12.18 20.40
C LEU A 35 -9.83 13.06 19.23
N ILE A 36 -10.79 13.68 18.53
CA ILE A 36 -10.51 14.54 17.39
C ILE A 36 -9.72 15.80 17.79
N SER A 37 -10.06 16.40 18.93
CA SER A 37 -9.30 17.52 19.50
C SER A 37 -7.86 17.12 19.85
N TYR A 38 -7.65 15.94 20.45
CA TYR A 38 -6.32 15.41 20.74
C TYR A 38 -5.49 15.18 19.46
N LEU A 39 -6.13 14.69 18.38
CA LEU A 39 -5.50 14.57 17.06
C LEU A 39 -5.13 15.92 16.43
N GLY A 40 -5.61 17.03 17.00
CA GLY A 40 -5.22 18.39 16.67
C GLY A 40 -6.14 19.10 15.69
N PHE A 41 -7.40 18.66 15.57
CA PHE A 41 -8.42 19.33 14.76
C PHE A 41 -9.35 20.18 15.63
N SER A 42 -9.60 21.40 15.18
CA SER A 42 -10.55 22.35 15.78
C SER A 42 -12.00 22.05 15.42
N THR A 43 -12.95 22.67 16.11
CA THR A 43 -14.39 22.57 15.79
C THR A 43 -14.73 23.03 14.37
N THR A 44 -13.96 23.98 13.82
CA THR A 44 -14.13 24.49 12.44
C THR A 44 -13.55 23.57 11.37
N GLU A 45 -12.86 22.50 11.77
CA GLU A 45 -12.17 21.52 10.94
C GLU A 45 -12.88 20.16 10.95
N ILE A 46 -14.11 20.09 11.48
CA ILE A 46 -14.88 18.86 11.68
C ILE A 46 -16.24 18.98 11.00
N ILE A 47 -16.63 17.94 10.26
CA ILE A 47 -17.99 17.75 9.75
C ILE A 47 -18.53 16.42 10.27
N PRO A 48 -19.58 16.43 11.12
CA PRO A 48 -20.27 15.19 11.50
C PRO A 48 -21.14 14.68 10.34
N GLN A 49 -21.37 13.37 10.29
CA GLN A 49 -22.26 12.70 9.33
C GLN A 49 -21.97 13.12 7.87
N TYR A 50 -20.71 13.00 7.47
CA TYR A 50 -20.25 13.45 6.16
C TYR A 50 -20.60 12.43 5.06
N ASP A 51 -21.34 12.87 4.04
CA ASP A 51 -21.58 12.10 2.82
C ASP A 51 -20.31 12.04 1.96
N THR A 52 -19.78 10.83 1.79
CA THR A 52 -18.56 10.57 1.03
C THR A 52 -18.75 10.55 -0.49
N GLY A 53 -19.98 10.62 -0.98
CA GLY A 53 -20.30 10.61 -2.41
C GLY A 53 -20.19 9.22 -3.00
N GLY A 54 -21.15 8.35 -2.67
CA GLY A 54 -21.25 6.96 -3.16
C GLY A 54 -20.57 5.92 -2.26
N GLY A 55 -19.75 6.35 -1.29
CA GLY A 55 -19.13 5.47 -0.28
C GLY A 55 -19.95 5.31 1.02
N GLY A 56 -21.09 5.99 1.12
CA GLY A 56 -21.93 6.09 2.33
C GLY A 56 -21.60 7.29 3.21
N ILE A 57 -22.16 7.32 4.41
CA ILE A 57 -21.97 8.39 5.41
C ILE A 57 -20.93 7.92 6.44
N THR A 58 -19.94 8.75 6.74
CA THR A 58 -18.97 8.54 7.82
C THR A 58 -19.33 9.41 9.03
N ASP A 59 -19.06 8.93 10.24
CA ASP A 59 -19.47 9.62 11.47
C ASP A 59 -18.82 10.99 11.60
N PHE A 60 -17.54 11.09 11.30
CA PHE A 60 -16.83 12.37 11.23
C PHE A 60 -15.88 12.41 10.04
N ALA A 61 -15.87 13.53 9.34
CA ALA A 61 -14.80 13.93 8.44
C ALA A 61 -14.06 15.12 9.04
N THR A 62 -12.74 15.16 8.84
CA THR A 62 -11.90 16.24 9.34
C THR A 62 -10.93 16.73 8.28
N ARG A 63 -10.56 18.01 8.32
CA ARG A 63 -9.60 18.61 7.39
C ARG A 63 -8.99 19.85 8.01
N ARG A 64 -7.67 19.99 7.94
CA ARG A 64 -6.99 21.21 8.39
C ARG A 64 -7.36 22.40 7.52
N ASN A 65 -7.65 23.53 8.14
CA ASN A 65 -8.02 24.75 7.44
C ASN A 65 -6.77 25.46 6.91
N PRO A 66 -6.60 25.61 5.58
CA PRO A 66 -5.70 26.63 5.03
C PRO A 66 -6.21 28.04 5.37
N GLU A 67 -5.36 29.06 5.20
CA GLU A 67 -5.63 30.44 5.64
C GLU A 67 -7.00 31.00 5.18
N ASN A 68 -7.47 30.62 3.99
CA ASN A 68 -8.66 31.17 3.35
C ASN A 68 -9.74 30.13 3.00
N ASP A 69 -9.71 28.93 3.59
CA ASP A 69 -10.74 27.92 3.33
C ASP A 69 -11.05 27.12 4.61
N ILE A 70 -12.26 27.35 5.14
CA ILE A 70 -12.77 26.74 6.37
C ILE A 70 -13.60 25.52 6.01
N PHE A 71 -13.19 24.34 6.47
CA PHE A 71 -13.85 23.08 6.15
C PHE A 71 -15.31 23.03 6.61
N LEU A 72 -15.63 23.62 7.77
CA LEU A 72 -17.01 23.73 8.24
C LEU A 72 -17.95 24.42 7.22
N GLN A 73 -17.39 25.32 6.40
CA GLN A 73 -18.11 26.06 5.36
C GLN A 73 -18.08 25.30 4.02
N THR A 74 -16.90 24.89 3.56
CA THR A 74 -16.72 24.34 2.20
C THR A 74 -17.09 22.87 2.09
N LYS A 75 -16.95 22.09 3.16
CA LYS A 75 -17.35 20.67 3.24
C LYS A 75 -16.82 19.82 2.08
N SER A 76 -15.59 20.09 1.63
CA SER A 76 -14.95 19.37 0.53
C SER A 76 -13.53 18.92 0.91
N ASN A 77 -13.04 17.91 0.20
CA ASN A 77 -11.66 17.42 0.32
C ASN A 77 -11.25 17.02 1.75
N PRO A 78 -12.03 16.18 2.45
CA PRO A 78 -11.69 15.72 3.79
C PRO A 78 -10.33 15.04 3.80
N PHE A 79 -9.59 15.18 4.88
CA PHE A 79 -8.25 14.62 5.06
C PHE A 79 -8.27 13.31 5.85
N LEU A 80 -9.02 13.28 6.95
CA LEU A 80 -9.19 12.11 7.83
C LEU A 80 -10.69 11.81 8.01
N LEU A 81 -11.07 10.56 7.81
CA LEU A 81 -12.41 10.05 8.13
C LEU A 81 -12.37 9.23 9.43
N ILE A 82 -13.43 9.26 10.23
CA ILE A 82 -13.55 8.48 11.47
C ILE A 82 -14.89 7.75 11.44
N GLU A 83 -14.82 6.43 11.48
CA GLU A 83 -15.96 5.53 11.57
C GLU A 83 -16.06 4.98 13.00
N LEU A 84 -17.21 5.23 13.63
CA LEU A 84 -17.48 4.84 15.00
C LEU A 84 -18.34 3.59 15.08
N LYS A 85 -18.19 2.88 16.19
CA LYS A 85 -19.12 1.84 16.64
C LYS A 85 -19.39 2.01 18.13
N GLY A 86 -20.46 1.42 18.62
CA GLY A 86 -20.65 1.25 20.05
C GLY A 86 -19.73 0.15 20.61
N ARG A 87 -19.50 0.17 21.91
CA ARG A 87 -18.60 -0.78 22.60
C ARG A 87 -19.11 -2.22 22.59
N GLU A 88 -20.39 -2.41 22.33
CA GLU A 88 -21.01 -3.72 22.08
C GLU A 88 -20.51 -4.40 20.80
N ILE A 89 -19.97 -3.63 19.84
CA ILE A 89 -19.41 -4.19 18.61
C ILE A 89 -17.98 -4.64 18.86
N ASN A 90 -17.74 -5.95 18.69
CA ASN A 90 -16.40 -6.52 18.78
C ASN A 90 -15.52 -6.00 17.62
N LEU A 91 -14.52 -5.19 17.94
CA LEU A 91 -13.51 -4.67 17.00
C LEU A 91 -12.14 -5.36 17.13
N THR A 92 -12.03 -6.47 17.86
CA THR A 92 -10.82 -7.31 17.82
C THR A 92 -10.51 -7.71 16.38
N GLU A 93 -9.23 -7.65 16.01
CA GLU A 93 -8.78 -7.89 14.65
C GLU A 93 -9.33 -9.22 14.11
N ASN A 94 -9.76 -9.19 12.84
CA ASN A 94 -10.39 -10.31 12.12
C ASN A 94 -11.78 -10.76 12.60
N SER A 95 -12.36 -10.17 13.65
CA SER A 95 -13.75 -10.42 14.04
C SER A 95 -14.74 -10.00 12.94
N PRO A 96 -15.98 -10.51 12.94
CA PRO A 96 -17.01 -10.06 11.98
C PRO A 96 -17.30 -8.55 12.07
N GLY A 97 -17.38 -8.00 13.29
CA GLY A 97 -17.62 -6.57 13.52
C GLY A 97 -16.47 -5.70 13.01
N TYR A 98 -15.23 -6.14 13.23
CA TYR A 98 -14.03 -5.53 12.67
C TYR A 98 -14.07 -5.50 11.15
N LYS A 99 -14.24 -6.66 10.49
CA LYS A 99 -14.25 -6.78 9.02
C LYS A 99 -15.32 -5.88 8.40
N ALA A 100 -16.55 -5.91 8.92
CA ALA A 100 -17.64 -5.07 8.44
C ALA A 100 -17.34 -3.57 8.57
N THR A 101 -16.70 -3.17 9.67
CA THR A 101 -16.33 -1.76 9.92
C THR A 101 -15.19 -1.30 9.00
N VAL A 102 -14.15 -2.13 8.81
CA VAL A 102 -13.06 -1.87 7.87
C VAL A 102 -13.57 -1.76 6.44
N ASP A 103 -14.45 -2.67 6.01
CA ASP A 103 -15.03 -2.62 4.67
C ASP A 103 -15.90 -1.38 4.44
N LYS A 104 -16.64 -0.95 5.47
CA LYS A 104 -17.40 0.31 5.43
C LYS A 104 -16.46 1.51 5.30
N LEU A 105 -15.41 1.59 6.12
CA LEU A 105 -14.40 2.65 6.04
C LEU A 105 -13.72 2.69 4.67
N LYS A 106 -13.38 1.51 4.10
CA LYS A 106 -12.78 1.42 2.76
C LYS A 106 -13.68 2.02 1.69
N ARG A 107 -14.98 1.71 1.71
CA ARG A 107 -15.97 2.31 0.78
C ARG A 107 -16.06 3.82 0.95
N GLN A 108 -16.11 4.32 2.18
CA GLN A 108 -16.17 5.75 2.49
C GLN A 108 -14.94 6.51 1.98
N LEU A 109 -13.74 5.97 2.23
CA LEU A 109 -12.48 6.55 1.77
C LEU A 109 -12.36 6.58 0.24
N LEU A 110 -12.97 5.62 -0.46
CA LEU A 110 -13.04 5.58 -1.93
C LEU A 110 -14.18 6.41 -2.52
N GLY A 111 -15.00 7.06 -1.68
CA GLY A 111 -16.08 7.94 -2.12
C GLY A 111 -15.58 9.10 -3.01
N THR A 112 -16.44 9.54 -3.93
CA THR A 112 -16.09 10.56 -4.94
C THR A 112 -15.76 11.93 -4.32
N LYS A 113 -16.28 12.22 -3.12
CA LYS A 113 -15.97 13.43 -2.35
C LYS A 113 -14.77 13.26 -1.41
N CYS A 114 -14.11 12.10 -1.41
CA CYS A 114 -13.00 11.75 -0.52
C CYS A 114 -11.66 11.55 -1.26
N LYS A 115 -11.51 12.11 -2.48
CA LYS A 115 -10.27 11.98 -3.25
C LYS A 115 -9.03 12.48 -2.49
N ALA A 116 -9.19 13.57 -1.74
CA ALA A 116 -8.12 14.14 -0.90
C ALA A 116 -7.87 13.41 0.43
N ALA A 117 -8.76 12.48 0.83
CA ALA A 117 -8.60 11.76 2.09
C ALA A 117 -7.36 10.87 2.04
N GLN A 118 -6.53 10.99 3.08
CA GLN A 118 -5.29 10.23 3.25
C GLN A 118 -5.37 9.26 4.43
N TRP A 119 -6.30 9.47 5.35
CA TRP A 119 -6.41 8.69 6.58
C TRP A 119 -7.84 8.29 6.89
N GLY A 120 -7.98 7.13 7.53
CA GLY A 120 -9.22 6.67 8.14
C GLY A 120 -8.94 6.09 9.53
N ILE A 121 -9.83 6.32 10.48
CA ILE A 121 -9.81 5.67 11.79
C ILE A 121 -11.09 4.87 11.96
N ILE A 122 -10.96 3.67 12.53
CA ILE A 122 -12.09 2.98 13.16
C ILE A 122 -11.88 3.00 14.68
N THR A 123 -12.94 3.22 15.45
CA THR A 123 -12.90 3.05 16.90
C THR A 123 -14.28 2.83 17.50
N ASN A 124 -14.32 2.16 18.63
CA ASN A 124 -15.50 2.09 19.49
C ASN A 124 -15.24 2.60 20.92
N GLY A 125 -14.09 3.26 21.15
CA GLY A 125 -13.66 3.62 22.50
C GLY A 125 -13.15 2.43 23.33
N SER A 126 -13.06 1.22 22.78
CA SER A 126 -12.34 0.07 23.39
C SER A 126 -11.20 -0.42 22.50
N HIS A 127 -11.32 -0.22 21.19
CA HIS A 127 -10.27 -0.45 20.21
C HIS A 127 -10.12 0.77 19.29
N ILE A 128 -8.93 0.95 18.73
CA ILE A 128 -8.64 1.96 17.70
C ILE A 128 -7.68 1.41 16.65
N GLN A 129 -7.90 1.76 15.40
CA GLN A 129 -6.94 1.49 14.33
C GLN A 129 -6.89 2.62 13.31
N LEU A 130 -5.69 2.91 12.84
CA LEU A 130 -5.42 3.87 11.78
C LEU A 130 -5.18 3.15 10.44
N PHE A 131 -5.79 3.67 9.38
CA PHE A 131 -5.62 3.24 8.00
C PHE A 131 -5.11 4.39 7.14
N ARG A 132 -4.17 4.09 6.24
CA ARG A 132 -3.67 5.01 5.24
C ARG A 132 -4.34 4.75 3.90
N LYS A 133 -4.71 5.83 3.20
CA LYS A 133 -5.17 5.81 1.81
C LYS A 133 -4.11 6.41 0.90
N HIS A 134 -3.77 5.70 -0.17
CA HIS A 134 -2.93 6.18 -1.25
C HIS A 134 -3.56 5.84 -2.59
N GLY A 135 -4.21 6.82 -3.23
CA GLY A 135 -5.03 6.59 -4.41
C GLY A 135 -6.16 5.60 -4.11
N LYS A 136 -6.18 4.44 -4.77
CA LYS A 136 -7.18 3.38 -4.50
C LYS A 136 -6.83 2.44 -3.35
N ILE A 137 -5.59 2.46 -2.88
CA ILE A 137 -5.10 1.50 -1.90
C ILE A 137 -5.38 2.01 -0.50
N ILE A 138 -5.99 1.16 0.32
CA ILE A 138 -6.26 1.43 1.73
C ILE A 138 -5.68 0.28 2.55
N PHE A 139 -4.72 0.61 3.40
CA PHE A 139 -3.93 -0.35 4.15
C PHE A 139 -3.77 0.07 5.61
N PRO A 140 -3.55 -0.87 6.54
CA PRO A 140 -3.28 -0.55 7.93
C PRO A 140 -2.05 0.33 8.08
N ALA A 141 -2.09 1.27 9.03
CA ALA A 141 -0.91 2.00 9.48
C ALA A 141 -0.57 1.72 10.95
N THR A 142 -1.47 1.01 11.63
CA THR A 142 -1.30 0.37 12.94
C THR A 142 -2.04 -0.97 12.92
N THR A 143 -1.71 -1.87 13.85
CA THR A 143 -2.62 -2.96 14.22
C THR A 143 -3.89 -2.40 14.88
N CYS A 144 -4.90 -3.25 15.08
CA CYS A 144 -6.06 -2.88 15.89
C CYS A 144 -5.68 -2.94 17.38
N ILE A 145 -5.58 -1.77 18.02
CA ILE A 145 -5.05 -1.63 19.37
C ILE A 145 -6.21 -1.54 20.37
N ALA A 146 -6.20 -2.41 21.39
CA ALA A 146 -7.08 -2.25 22.54
C ALA A 146 -6.62 -1.05 23.38
N ILE A 147 -7.54 -0.12 23.66
CA ILE A 147 -7.27 1.10 24.40
C ILE A 147 -7.80 1.01 25.84
N THR A 148 -6.96 1.42 26.78
CA THR A 148 -7.26 1.49 28.20
C THR A 148 -6.89 2.87 28.74
N PRO A 149 -7.38 3.26 29.93
CA PRO A 149 -7.02 4.54 30.54
C PRO A 149 -5.50 4.72 30.73
N GLU A 150 -4.74 3.63 30.76
CA GLU A 150 -3.30 3.63 30.95
C GLU A 150 -2.53 3.86 29.65
N ASN A 151 -3.04 3.39 28.50
CA ASN A 151 -2.31 3.40 27.23
C ASN A 151 -2.87 4.38 26.17
N ILE A 152 -4.05 4.97 26.41
CA ILE A 152 -4.77 5.72 25.38
C ILE A 152 -4.00 6.94 24.88
N ASP A 153 -3.39 7.70 25.78
CA ASP A 153 -2.67 8.93 25.42
C ASP A 153 -1.45 8.62 24.56
N GLU A 154 -0.64 7.63 24.94
CA GLU A 154 0.50 7.19 24.14
C GLU A 154 0.06 6.64 22.77
N THR A 155 -1.00 5.83 22.76
CA THR A 155 -1.55 5.23 21.54
C THR A 155 -2.01 6.30 20.55
N VAL A 156 -2.80 7.28 21.02
CA VAL A 156 -3.32 8.34 20.18
C VAL A 156 -2.22 9.33 19.80
N ALA A 157 -1.22 9.59 20.64
CA ALA A 157 -0.04 10.38 20.29
C ALA A 157 0.77 9.75 19.14
N ARG A 158 0.93 8.42 19.14
CA ARG A 158 1.58 7.68 18.04
C ARG A 158 0.76 7.75 16.74
N ILE A 159 -0.56 7.61 16.83
CA ILE A 159 -1.49 7.79 15.69
C ILE A 159 -1.38 9.22 15.14
N LYS A 160 -1.43 10.22 16.02
CA LYS A 160 -1.28 11.64 15.67
C LYS A 160 0.04 11.89 14.94
N THR A 161 1.15 11.32 15.43
CA THR A 161 2.46 11.47 14.80
C THR A 161 2.47 10.93 13.36
N LYS A 162 1.83 9.78 13.10
CA LYS A 162 1.70 9.22 11.75
C LYS A 162 0.86 10.11 10.82
N ILE A 163 -0.22 10.69 11.36
CA ILE A 163 -1.07 11.64 10.62
C ILE A 163 -0.32 12.94 10.32
N ASP A 164 0.41 13.49 11.30
CA ASP A 164 1.18 14.73 11.16
C ASP A 164 2.35 14.58 10.18
N LYS A 165 3.03 13.42 10.23
CA LYS A 165 4.19 13.09 9.38
C LYS A 165 3.77 12.07 8.32
N THR A 166 2.78 12.43 7.51
CA THR A 166 2.29 11.54 6.46
C THR A 166 3.38 11.34 5.39
N PRO A 167 3.87 10.11 5.17
CA PRO A 167 4.76 9.87 4.05
C PRO A 167 4.01 10.13 2.74
N LYS A 168 4.75 10.52 1.70
CA LYS A 168 4.18 10.72 0.37
C LYS A 168 4.06 9.39 -0.37
N ALA A 169 5.09 8.54 -0.26
CA ALA A 169 5.20 7.34 -1.06
C ALA A 169 4.26 6.22 -0.60
N LEU A 170 3.76 5.46 -1.56
CA LEU A 170 3.38 4.07 -1.37
C LEU A 170 4.58 3.17 -1.74
N THR A 171 5.05 2.36 -0.80
CA THR A 171 6.09 1.35 -1.09
C THR A 171 5.44 0.05 -1.55
N VAL A 172 5.75 -0.38 -2.76
CA VAL A 172 5.16 -1.53 -3.44
C VAL A 172 6.25 -2.53 -3.77
N THR A 173 6.17 -3.74 -3.22
CA THR A 173 7.05 -4.83 -3.65
C THR A 173 6.33 -5.68 -4.69
N VAL A 174 6.95 -5.87 -5.85
CA VAL A 174 6.45 -6.79 -6.88
C VAL A 174 7.06 -8.15 -6.61
N TYR A 175 6.24 -9.12 -6.20
CA TYR A 175 6.72 -10.42 -5.76
C TYR A 175 5.87 -11.57 -6.29
N ASN A 176 6.56 -12.68 -6.58
CA ASN A 176 5.98 -14.00 -6.73
C ASN A 176 7.14 -14.98 -6.51
N ASN A 177 6.89 -16.01 -5.72
CA ASN A 177 7.86 -17.05 -5.43
C ASN A 177 8.33 -17.79 -6.70
N LYS A 178 7.59 -17.68 -7.82
CA LYS A 178 7.97 -18.20 -9.14
C LYS A 178 8.76 -17.18 -9.98
N GLY A 179 9.80 -17.67 -10.67
CA GLY A 179 10.46 -16.95 -11.75
C GLY A 179 9.59 -16.79 -13.01
N GLY A 180 9.90 -15.81 -13.85
CA GLY A 180 9.27 -15.70 -15.19
C GLY A 180 7.79 -15.29 -15.22
N VAL A 181 7.22 -14.77 -14.12
CA VAL A 181 5.84 -14.23 -14.09
C VAL A 181 5.74 -12.75 -14.51
N GLY A 182 6.84 -12.18 -15.02
CA GLY A 182 6.90 -10.79 -15.48
C GLY A 182 7.04 -9.72 -14.39
N LYS A 183 7.63 -10.04 -13.22
CA LYS A 183 7.87 -9.09 -12.11
C LYS A 183 8.62 -7.84 -12.55
N THR A 184 9.85 -8.01 -13.03
CA THR A 184 10.71 -6.93 -13.54
C THR A 184 10.02 -6.11 -14.62
N THR A 185 9.40 -6.78 -15.59
CA THR A 185 8.66 -6.15 -16.67
C THR A 185 7.53 -5.26 -16.16
N THR A 186 6.74 -5.77 -15.21
CA THR A 186 5.68 -5.01 -14.56
C THR A 186 6.24 -3.83 -13.79
N THR A 187 7.29 -4.04 -12.99
CA THR A 187 7.94 -3.00 -12.19
C THR A 187 8.38 -1.84 -13.07
N VAL A 188 9.15 -2.11 -14.13
CA VAL A 188 9.70 -1.08 -15.03
C VAL A 188 8.59 -0.31 -15.74
N ASN A 189 7.62 -1.00 -16.35
CA ASN A 189 6.61 -0.34 -17.16
C ASN A 189 5.56 0.40 -16.30
N LEU A 190 5.23 -0.11 -15.12
CA LEU A 190 4.33 0.59 -14.19
C LEU A 190 5.01 1.84 -13.61
N ALA A 191 6.28 1.73 -13.22
CA ALA A 191 7.07 2.88 -12.76
C ALA A 191 7.19 3.96 -13.85
N ALA A 192 7.52 3.54 -15.07
CA ALA A 192 7.60 4.42 -16.24
C ALA A 192 6.26 5.10 -16.56
N PHE A 193 5.15 4.36 -16.53
CA PHE A 193 3.82 4.94 -16.73
C PHE A 193 3.46 5.99 -15.65
N LEU A 194 3.74 5.69 -14.38
CA LEU A 194 3.48 6.64 -13.29
C LEU A 194 4.38 7.88 -13.39
N ALA A 195 5.65 7.72 -13.78
CA ALA A 195 6.56 8.82 -14.06
C ALA A 195 6.08 9.69 -15.23
N PHE A 196 5.53 9.08 -16.29
CA PHE A 196 4.89 9.80 -17.39
C PHE A 196 3.71 10.66 -16.93
N LEU A 197 2.95 10.22 -15.91
CA LEU A 197 1.88 11.02 -15.28
C LEU A 197 2.41 12.08 -14.30
N GLY A 198 3.72 12.32 -14.25
CA GLY A 198 4.35 13.32 -13.39
C GLY A 198 4.53 12.89 -11.93
N LYS A 199 4.41 11.58 -11.63
CA LYS A 199 4.70 11.05 -10.29
C LYS A 199 6.21 10.92 -10.09
N LYS A 200 6.71 11.24 -8.90
CA LYS A 200 8.08 10.93 -8.52
C LYS A 200 8.16 9.45 -8.16
N VAL A 201 8.94 8.68 -8.91
CA VAL A 201 9.04 7.23 -8.74
C VAL A 201 10.49 6.83 -8.46
N LEU A 202 10.68 5.99 -7.44
CA LEU A 202 11.92 5.28 -7.16
C LEU A 202 11.71 3.79 -7.43
N VAL A 203 12.68 3.15 -8.09
CA VAL A 203 12.65 1.72 -8.39
C VAL A 203 13.90 1.06 -7.83
N LEU A 204 13.76 -0.05 -7.12
CA LEU A 204 14.87 -0.80 -6.55
C LEU A 204 14.94 -2.19 -7.19
N ASP A 205 16.11 -2.57 -7.71
CA ASP A 205 16.38 -3.93 -8.18
C ASP A 205 16.91 -4.78 -7.01
N PHE A 206 16.06 -5.60 -6.43
CA PHE A 206 16.38 -6.53 -5.34
C PHE A 206 16.49 -7.98 -5.83
N ASP A 207 16.69 -8.19 -7.14
CA ASP A 207 17.16 -9.45 -7.70
C ASP A 207 18.65 -9.38 -8.03
N PHE A 208 19.48 -9.50 -6.98
CA PHE A 208 20.94 -9.39 -7.10
C PHE A 208 21.58 -10.49 -7.97
N ASN A 209 20.88 -11.61 -8.22
CA ASN A 209 21.38 -12.69 -9.05
C ASN A 209 21.18 -12.37 -10.54
N GLN A 210 19.93 -12.08 -10.93
CA GLN A 210 19.58 -11.84 -12.35
C GLN A 210 19.94 -10.42 -12.78
N ARG A 211 19.57 -9.42 -11.96
CA ARG A 211 19.79 -7.99 -12.20
C ARG A 211 19.12 -7.50 -13.49
N ASP A 212 18.01 -8.14 -13.87
CA ASP A 212 17.32 -7.90 -15.13
C ASP A 212 16.75 -6.48 -15.20
N LEU A 213 16.27 -5.94 -14.06
CA LEU A 213 15.77 -4.57 -14.00
C LEU A 213 16.90 -3.60 -14.33
N THR A 214 18.01 -3.70 -13.62
CA THR A 214 19.19 -2.84 -13.81
C THR A 214 19.69 -2.91 -15.26
N LYS A 215 19.89 -4.12 -15.80
CA LYS A 215 20.41 -4.33 -17.15
C LYS A 215 19.47 -3.84 -18.26
N SER A 216 18.16 -3.89 -18.02
CA SER A 216 17.14 -3.53 -19.01
C SER A 216 16.84 -2.03 -19.09
N ILE A 217 17.29 -1.21 -18.15
CA ILE A 217 17.02 0.25 -18.18
C ILE A 217 18.26 1.12 -17.99
N LEU A 218 19.31 0.63 -17.32
CA LEU A 218 20.53 1.41 -17.09
C LEU A 218 21.65 0.99 -18.04
N THR A 219 22.43 1.99 -18.46
CA THR A 219 23.67 1.81 -19.23
C THR A 219 24.92 1.84 -18.36
N ILE A 220 24.77 2.24 -17.10
CA ILE A 220 25.87 2.35 -16.15
C ILE A 220 26.14 1.00 -15.47
N LYS A 221 27.42 0.74 -15.16
CA LYS A 221 27.77 -0.30 -14.22
C LYS A 221 27.73 0.33 -12.81
N PRO A 222 26.89 -0.17 -11.89
CA PRO A 222 26.90 0.32 -10.51
C PRO A 222 28.28 0.09 -9.88
N GLU A 223 28.66 0.94 -8.94
CA GLU A 223 29.87 0.72 -8.14
C GLU A 223 29.70 -0.55 -7.30
N ASP A 224 30.64 -1.49 -7.47
CA ASP A 224 30.58 -2.80 -6.82
C ASP A 224 30.66 -2.62 -5.28
N GLY A 225 29.64 -3.09 -4.55
CA GLY A 225 29.57 -3.02 -3.08
C GLY A 225 28.99 -1.72 -2.50
N LEU A 226 28.62 -0.73 -3.31
CA LEU A 226 28.12 0.55 -2.77
C LEU A 226 26.72 0.40 -2.15
N LEU A 227 25.83 -0.42 -2.72
CA LEU A 227 24.51 -0.68 -2.13
C LEU A 227 24.63 -1.51 -0.86
N GLU A 228 25.53 -2.50 -0.85
CA GLU A 228 25.83 -3.28 0.34
C GLU A 228 26.22 -2.34 1.50
N LYS A 229 27.20 -1.46 1.27
CA LYS A 229 27.61 -0.42 2.22
C LYS A 229 26.47 0.54 2.58
N ALA A 230 25.67 0.99 1.62
CA ALA A 230 24.53 1.87 1.89
C ALA A 230 23.46 1.20 2.76
N LEU A 231 23.36 -0.13 2.75
CA LEU A 231 22.46 -0.89 3.62
C LEU A 231 23.09 -1.19 4.99
N THR A 232 24.39 -1.45 5.06
CA THR A 232 25.09 -1.91 6.28
C THR A 232 25.72 -0.77 7.10
N ASP A 233 26.30 0.24 6.45
CA ASP A 233 26.92 1.40 7.10
C ASP A 233 25.87 2.48 7.38
N ARG A 234 25.85 2.99 8.63
CA ARG A 234 24.92 4.05 9.05
C ARG A 234 25.28 5.41 8.45
N ASN A 235 26.53 5.62 8.06
CA ASN A 235 27.03 6.89 7.54
C ASN A 235 26.79 7.06 6.04
N ILE A 236 26.42 5.99 5.33
CA ILE A 236 26.15 6.01 3.90
C ILE A 236 24.63 6.05 3.68
N ASP A 237 24.16 7.14 3.08
CA ASP A 237 22.75 7.31 2.70
C ASP A 237 22.44 6.48 1.45
N LEU A 238 21.25 5.89 1.40
CA LEU A 238 20.72 5.22 0.22
C LEU A 238 20.65 6.17 -1.00
N LYS A 239 20.55 7.49 -0.78
CA LYS A 239 20.64 8.48 -1.87
C LYS A 239 21.93 8.40 -2.68
N SER A 240 23.02 7.95 -2.09
CA SER A 240 24.33 7.84 -2.78
C SER A 240 24.36 6.79 -3.88
N VAL A 241 23.44 5.80 -3.84
CA VAL A 241 23.34 4.72 -4.84
C VAL A 241 22.25 4.98 -5.88
N ILE A 242 21.49 6.06 -5.74
CA ILE A 242 20.41 6.38 -6.67
C ILE A 242 20.98 6.87 -7.99
N SER A 243 20.52 6.28 -9.08
CA SER A 243 20.86 6.63 -10.44
C SER A 243 19.59 7.02 -11.22
N PRO A 244 19.56 8.20 -11.86
CA PRO A 244 18.39 8.61 -12.63
C PRO A 244 18.30 7.83 -13.94
N TYR A 245 17.11 7.30 -14.24
CA TYR A 245 16.75 6.90 -15.59
C TYR A 245 16.13 8.10 -16.33
N ILE A 246 16.68 8.44 -17.50
CA ILE A 246 16.22 9.59 -18.29
C ILE A 246 15.81 9.11 -19.68
N PHE A 247 14.53 9.27 -20.02
CA PHE A 247 14.05 9.16 -21.40
C PHE A 247 13.75 10.54 -21.96
N LYS A 248 14.35 10.88 -23.10
CA LYS A 248 14.16 12.17 -23.76
C LYS A 248 13.88 11.98 -25.25
N ASN A 249 12.85 12.65 -25.74
CA ASN A 249 12.61 12.84 -27.17
C ASN A 249 12.40 14.34 -27.46
N SER A 250 12.03 14.69 -28.69
CA SER A 250 11.86 16.09 -29.11
C SER A 250 10.74 16.84 -28.38
N LYS A 251 9.81 16.16 -27.71
CA LYS A 251 8.60 16.75 -27.12
C LYS A 251 8.56 16.65 -25.59
N LEU A 252 9.28 15.70 -25.00
CA LEU A 252 9.16 15.37 -23.58
C LEU A 252 10.46 14.78 -23.03
N GLN A 253 10.71 15.07 -21.76
CA GLN A 253 11.70 14.40 -20.93
C GLN A 253 11.00 13.77 -19.73
N ILE A 254 11.17 12.47 -19.54
CA ILE A 254 10.61 11.69 -18.43
C ILE A 254 11.77 11.15 -17.61
N THR A 255 11.65 11.25 -16.29
CA THR A 255 12.67 10.76 -15.36
C THR A 255 12.03 9.96 -14.24
N PHE A 256 12.72 8.91 -13.82
CA PHE A 256 12.48 8.24 -12.54
C PHE A 256 13.80 7.73 -12.01
N ASP A 257 13.86 7.45 -10.72
CA ASP A 257 15.09 7.10 -10.04
C ASP A 257 15.20 5.59 -9.85
N VAL A 258 16.42 5.08 -9.90
CA VAL A 258 16.71 3.64 -9.82
C VAL A 258 17.83 3.40 -8.80
N VAL A 259 17.61 2.49 -7.87
CA VAL A 259 18.68 1.84 -7.12
C VAL A 259 19.05 0.56 -7.87
N PRO A 260 20.20 0.51 -8.54
CA PRO A 260 20.64 -0.65 -9.28
C PRO A 260 20.99 -1.80 -8.34
N ALA A 261 20.84 -3.04 -8.82
CA ALA A 261 21.23 -4.22 -8.09
C ALA A 261 22.75 -4.31 -8.00
N ASP A 262 23.24 -4.53 -6.78
CA ASP A 262 24.65 -4.70 -6.48
C ASP A 262 25.04 -6.18 -6.52
N PRO A 263 25.94 -6.59 -7.43
CA PRO A 263 26.35 -7.99 -7.54
C PRO A 263 27.02 -8.52 -6.26
N LYS A 264 27.64 -7.66 -5.45
CA LYS A 264 28.30 -8.10 -4.20
C LYS A 264 27.32 -8.67 -3.20
N ILE A 265 26.08 -8.20 -3.20
CA ILE A 265 25.04 -8.71 -2.30
C ILE A 265 24.69 -10.17 -2.62
N ALA A 266 24.77 -10.59 -3.88
CA ALA A 266 24.54 -11.99 -4.27
C ALA A 266 25.66 -12.94 -3.79
N GLU A 267 26.86 -12.42 -3.53
CA GLU A 267 28.02 -13.17 -3.04
C GLU A 267 28.00 -13.37 -1.50
N ILE A 268 27.14 -12.64 -0.79
CA ILE A 268 27.04 -12.70 0.67
C ILE A 268 26.44 -14.05 1.09
N ARG A 269 27.22 -14.81 1.86
CA ARG A 269 26.77 -16.09 2.46
C ARG A 269 25.96 -15.89 3.73
N GLU A 270 26.31 -14.89 4.54
CA GLU A 270 25.67 -14.58 5.82
C GLU A 270 25.41 -13.08 5.96
N PHE A 271 24.18 -12.72 6.28
CA PHE A 271 23.72 -11.33 6.38
C PHE A 271 23.82 -10.78 7.80
N SER A 272 24.89 -11.04 8.54
CA SER A 272 25.01 -10.66 9.96
C SER A 272 24.93 -9.15 10.22
N ALA A 273 25.35 -8.33 9.25
CA ALA A 273 25.27 -6.86 9.32
C ALA A 273 23.89 -6.28 8.98
N MET A 274 22.95 -7.10 8.48
CA MET A 274 21.60 -6.67 8.10
C MET A 274 20.55 -7.40 8.94
N ASN A 275 19.56 -6.65 9.42
CA ASN A 275 18.31 -7.21 9.94
C ASN A 275 17.16 -7.02 8.96
N ILE A 276 16.04 -7.72 9.19
CA ILE A 276 14.88 -7.69 8.28
C ILE A 276 14.28 -6.28 8.05
N SER A 277 14.48 -5.36 9.01
CA SER A 277 13.99 -3.98 8.92
C SER A 277 14.97 -3.01 8.27
N THR A 278 16.14 -3.48 7.83
CA THR A 278 17.23 -2.64 7.30
C THR A 278 16.76 -1.81 6.12
N LEU A 279 16.18 -2.44 5.10
CA LEU A 279 15.69 -1.73 3.92
C LEU A 279 14.55 -0.75 4.27
N HIS A 280 13.60 -1.17 5.11
CA HIS A 280 12.50 -0.32 5.55
C HIS A 280 13.02 1.00 6.15
N ARG A 281 13.98 0.90 7.09
CA ARG A 281 14.60 2.06 7.75
C ARG A 281 15.40 2.91 6.76
N LYS A 282 16.14 2.29 5.83
CA LYS A 282 16.93 3.01 4.82
C LYS A 282 16.05 3.76 3.81
N LEU A 283 14.79 3.37 3.65
CA LEU A 283 13.82 4.05 2.80
C LEU A 283 13.06 5.19 3.50
N ASP A 284 13.21 5.39 4.82
CA ASP A 284 12.39 6.35 5.58
C ASP A 284 12.40 7.76 4.99
N LEU A 285 13.56 8.28 4.58
CA LEU A 285 13.67 9.60 3.94
C LEU A 285 13.05 9.61 2.53
N ALA A 286 13.34 8.58 1.72
CA ALA A 286 12.81 8.46 0.37
C ALA A 286 11.28 8.45 0.35
N ARG A 287 10.62 7.90 1.39
CA ARG A 287 9.16 7.88 1.51
C ARG A 287 8.52 9.26 1.59
N TYR A 288 9.27 10.33 1.89
CA TYR A 288 8.76 11.71 1.86
C TYR A 288 9.04 12.42 0.52
N GLU A 289 9.92 11.88 -0.32
CA GLU A 289 10.35 12.51 -1.57
C GLU A 289 9.63 11.96 -2.80
N TYR A 290 9.29 10.66 -2.76
CA TYR A 290 8.63 9.95 -3.87
C TYR A 290 7.13 9.78 -3.64
N ASP A 291 6.37 9.66 -4.74
CA ASP A 291 4.96 9.23 -4.73
C ASP A 291 4.83 7.70 -4.72
N TYR A 292 5.77 7.01 -5.36
CA TYR A 292 5.81 5.54 -5.40
C TYR A 292 7.26 5.06 -5.25
N ILE A 293 7.44 4.00 -4.48
CA ILE A 293 8.69 3.26 -4.39
C ILE A 293 8.38 1.82 -4.79
N PHE A 294 8.92 1.35 -5.91
CA PHE A 294 8.78 -0.03 -6.34
C PHE A 294 10.02 -0.83 -6.01
N ILE A 295 9.85 -2.06 -5.52
CA ILE A 295 10.93 -3.00 -5.26
C ILE A 295 10.68 -4.26 -6.09
N ASP A 296 11.57 -4.53 -7.04
CA ASP A 296 11.56 -5.78 -7.82
C ASP A 296 12.28 -6.86 -7.02
N ALA A 297 11.50 -7.73 -6.38
CA ALA A 297 12.06 -8.76 -5.51
C ALA A 297 12.44 -10.02 -6.28
N ALA A 298 13.61 -10.57 -5.97
CA ALA A 298 14.04 -11.88 -6.44
C ALA A 298 12.96 -12.96 -6.20
N PRO A 299 12.86 -13.96 -7.09
CA PRO A 299 12.07 -15.16 -6.81
C PRO A 299 12.67 -15.91 -5.60
N ASN A 300 11.88 -16.79 -4.98
CA ASN A 300 12.18 -17.52 -3.75
C ASN A 300 12.08 -16.69 -2.46
N TRP A 301 11.56 -17.30 -1.39
CA TRP A 301 11.47 -16.69 -0.05
C TRP A 301 12.80 -16.77 0.71
N ARG A 302 13.75 -15.89 0.36
CA ARG A 302 15.09 -15.78 0.95
C ARG A 302 15.26 -14.45 1.66
N PHE A 303 16.39 -14.25 2.33
CA PHE A 303 16.62 -13.04 3.13
C PHE A 303 16.43 -11.74 2.34
N THR A 304 16.93 -11.64 1.10
CA THR A 304 16.82 -10.44 0.26
C THR A 304 15.38 -10.15 -0.20
N SER A 305 14.61 -11.17 -0.59
CA SER A 305 13.19 -11.00 -0.90
C SER A 305 12.35 -10.70 0.36
N ARG A 306 12.71 -11.27 1.52
CA ARG A 306 12.10 -10.91 2.81
C ARG A 306 12.38 -9.45 3.18
N LEU A 307 13.60 -8.93 2.97
CA LEU A 307 13.91 -7.49 3.16
C LEU A 307 13.01 -6.60 2.29
N ALA A 308 12.86 -6.96 1.01
CA ALA A 308 11.99 -6.25 0.07
C ALA A 308 10.53 -6.27 0.52
N VAL A 309 10.01 -7.43 0.91
CA VAL A 309 8.60 -7.55 1.34
C VAL A 309 8.36 -6.85 2.68
N TYR A 310 9.27 -6.96 3.65
CA TYR A 310 9.16 -6.24 4.94
C TYR A 310 9.09 -4.72 4.75
N ALA A 311 9.87 -4.18 3.81
CA ALA A 311 9.89 -2.75 3.51
C ALA A 311 8.60 -2.22 2.88
N ALA A 312 7.76 -3.11 2.31
CA ALA A 312 6.58 -2.72 1.56
C ALA A 312 5.41 -2.29 2.44
N ASP A 313 4.58 -1.40 1.91
CA ASP A 313 3.22 -1.15 2.38
C ASP A 313 2.27 -2.20 1.78
N VAL A 314 2.48 -2.53 0.50
CA VAL A 314 1.69 -3.52 -0.23
C VAL A 314 2.54 -4.39 -1.15
N VAL A 315 2.07 -5.60 -1.42
CA VAL A 315 2.70 -6.54 -2.37
C VAL A 315 1.81 -6.72 -3.59
N LEU A 316 2.37 -6.46 -4.76
CA LEU A 316 1.74 -6.70 -6.06
C LEU A 316 2.16 -8.08 -6.57
N LEU A 317 1.18 -8.92 -6.90
CA LEU A 317 1.36 -10.35 -7.19
C LEU A 317 1.03 -10.68 -8.67
N PRO A 318 1.96 -10.46 -9.63
CA PRO A 318 1.78 -10.98 -10.99
C PRO A 318 1.75 -12.51 -10.98
N THR A 319 0.85 -13.10 -11.76
CA THR A 319 0.69 -14.57 -11.86
C THR A 319 0.53 -15.03 -13.30
N LYS A 320 0.94 -16.27 -13.59
CA LYS A 320 0.66 -16.92 -14.87
C LYS A 320 -0.60 -17.79 -14.76
N HIS A 321 -1.54 -17.58 -15.68
CA HIS A 321 -2.79 -18.35 -15.74
C HIS A 321 -2.54 -19.84 -16.10
N ASN A 322 -1.52 -20.12 -16.90
CA ASN A 322 -1.16 -21.47 -17.39
C ASN A 322 -0.22 -22.22 -16.44
N SER A 323 -0.15 -21.83 -15.16
CA SER A 323 0.72 -22.50 -14.19
C SER A 323 0.09 -22.60 -12.81
N SER A 324 -0.33 -23.81 -12.43
CA SER A 324 -0.80 -24.13 -11.08
C SER A 324 0.22 -23.73 -10.01
N PHE A 325 1.51 -23.95 -10.23
CA PHE A 325 2.58 -23.47 -9.36
C PHE A 325 2.55 -21.95 -9.16
N SER A 326 2.25 -21.15 -10.19
CA SER A 326 2.20 -19.69 -10.05
C SER A 326 1.05 -19.24 -9.14
N LEU A 327 -0.10 -19.91 -9.22
CA LEU A 327 -1.30 -19.61 -8.44
C LEU A 327 -1.13 -20.05 -6.99
N ASN A 328 -0.64 -21.28 -6.77
CA ASN A 328 -0.35 -21.80 -5.43
C ASN A 328 0.71 -20.95 -4.73
N ASN A 329 1.76 -20.52 -5.43
CA ASN A 329 2.77 -19.61 -4.86
C ASN A 329 2.19 -18.26 -4.42
N ALA A 330 1.21 -17.72 -5.16
CA ALA A 330 0.53 -16.50 -4.74
C ALA A 330 -0.31 -16.75 -3.48
N ALA A 331 -1.03 -17.88 -3.41
CA ALA A 331 -1.76 -18.28 -2.22
C ALA A 331 -0.84 -18.45 -1.00
N THR A 332 0.28 -19.16 -1.14
CA THR A 332 1.30 -19.30 -0.08
C THR A 332 1.85 -17.96 0.36
N ALA A 333 2.17 -17.06 -0.58
CA ALA A 333 2.65 -15.73 -0.22
C ALA A 333 1.63 -14.96 0.65
N ILE A 334 0.35 -15.00 0.27
CA ILE A 334 -0.74 -14.33 1.00
C ILE A 334 -0.97 -14.96 2.37
N LYS A 335 -0.93 -16.30 2.49
CA LYS A 335 -1.28 -17.02 3.71
C LYS A 335 -0.15 -17.18 4.71
N GLU A 336 1.09 -17.23 4.25
CA GLU A 336 2.22 -17.62 5.09
C GLU A 336 3.24 -16.48 5.15
N PHE A 337 3.72 -16.02 3.98
CA PHE A 337 4.85 -15.09 3.93
C PHE A 337 4.50 -13.67 4.39
N LEU A 338 3.34 -13.13 3.98
CA LEU A 338 2.96 -11.77 4.39
C LEU A 338 2.59 -11.71 5.89
N PRO A 339 1.82 -12.66 6.46
CA PRO A 339 1.57 -12.69 7.90
C PRO A 339 2.86 -12.77 8.73
N GLU A 340 3.85 -13.57 8.31
CA GLU A 340 5.17 -13.60 8.95
C GLU A 340 5.80 -12.19 9.04
N MET A 341 5.73 -11.41 7.95
CA MET A 341 6.25 -10.04 7.93
C MET A 341 5.41 -9.07 8.77
N GLN A 342 4.08 -9.24 8.79
CA GLN A 342 3.17 -8.43 9.60
C GLN A 342 3.43 -8.61 11.10
N GLU A 343 3.68 -9.84 11.55
CA GLU A 343 4.04 -10.14 12.95
C GLU A 343 5.34 -9.46 13.37
N LEU A 344 6.33 -9.42 12.47
CA LEU A 344 7.61 -8.76 12.70
C LEU A 344 7.50 -7.22 12.67
N LYS A 345 6.64 -6.66 11.79
CA LYS A 345 6.52 -5.21 11.57
C LYS A 345 5.55 -4.53 12.54
N LYS A 346 4.53 -5.25 13.02
CA LYS A 346 3.52 -4.80 14.01
C LYS A 346 2.77 -3.52 13.62
N ASP A 347 2.53 -3.32 12.33
CA ASP A 347 1.70 -2.22 11.81
C ASP A 347 0.61 -2.66 10.83
N GLY A 348 0.46 -3.98 10.62
CA GLY A 348 -0.51 -4.58 9.70
C GLY A 348 -0.08 -4.56 8.23
N THR A 349 1.14 -4.12 7.92
CA THR A 349 1.74 -4.19 6.58
C THR A 349 2.88 -5.23 6.52
N PRO A 350 3.23 -5.73 5.33
CA PRO A 350 2.59 -5.48 4.04
C PRO A 350 1.25 -6.20 3.87
N ILE A 351 0.36 -5.68 3.03
CA ILE A 351 -0.84 -6.40 2.59
C ILE A 351 -0.71 -6.84 1.13
N ALA A 352 -1.33 -7.96 0.77
CA ALA A 352 -1.40 -8.39 -0.62
C ALA A 352 -2.43 -7.56 -1.40
N LEU A 353 -2.08 -7.17 -2.62
CA LEU A 353 -3.04 -6.75 -3.62
C LEU A 353 -3.59 -7.97 -4.37
N PRO A 354 -4.80 -7.90 -4.94
CA PRO A 354 -5.33 -8.97 -5.78
C PRO A 354 -4.37 -9.37 -6.90
N ILE A 355 -4.33 -10.65 -7.24
CA ILE A 355 -3.52 -11.14 -8.35
C ILE A 355 -4.02 -10.55 -9.67
N PHE A 356 -3.14 -10.51 -10.65
CA PHE A 356 -3.51 -10.33 -12.05
C PHE A 356 -2.75 -11.34 -12.90
N PHE A 357 -3.33 -11.69 -14.04
CA PHE A 357 -2.65 -12.53 -15.01
C PHE A 357 -1.69 -11.69 -15.82
N ASN A 358 -0.43 -12.12 -15.83
CA ASN A 358 0.63 -11.50 -16.59
C ASN A 358 1.23 -12.53 -17.52
N GLY A 359 1.26 -12.20 -18.80
CA GLY A 359 1.84 -13.07 -19.79
C GLY A 359 0.81 -14.01 -20.42
N GLU A 360 0.80 -13.93 -21.75
CA GLU A 360 0.07 -14.70 -22.75
C GLU A 360 -1.41 -14.33 -22.91
N LYS A 361 -1.86 -14.34 -24.18
CA LYS A 361 -3.27 -14.22 -24.52
C LYS A 361 -3.98 -15.48 -24.01
N ILE A 362 -4.98 -15.29 -23.17
CA ILE A 362 -5.70 -16.40 -22.53
C ILE A 362 -6.83 -16.84 -23.46
N THR A 363 -6.82 -18.10 -23.86
CA THR A 363 -7.96 -18.73 -24.54
C THR A 363 -9.04 -19.13 -23.53
N GLN A 364 -10.29 -19.25 -23.97
CA GLN A 364 -11.39 -19.65 -23.09
C GLN A 364 -11.11 -20.98 -22.34
N PRO A 365 -10.58 -22.04 -22.98
CA PRO A 365 -10.23 -23.28 -22.27
C PRO A 365 -9.12 -23.10 -21.22
N GLN A 366 -8.12 -22.25 -21.50
CA GLN A 366 -7.06 -21.96 -20.52
C GLN A 366 -7.59 -21.16 -19.33
N LEU A 367 -8.54 -20.26 -19.56
CA LEU A 367 -9.20 -19.52 -18.48
C LEU A 367 -10.01 -20.46 -17.58
N GLU A 368 -10.77 -21.40 -18.17
CA GLU A 368 -11.53 -22.41 -17.42
C GLU A 368 -10.63 -23.31 -16.58
N LEU A 369 -9.47 -23.72 -17.14
CA LEU A 369 -8.48 -24.48 -16.38
C LEU A 369 -7.91 -23.67 -15.20
N ALA A 370 -7.55 -22.41 -15.44
CA ALA A 370 -7.08 -21.53 -14.38
C ALA A 370 -8.14 -21.33 -13.29
N GLN A 371 -9.41 -21.15 -13.66
CA GLN A 371 -10.53 -21.04 -12.72
C GLN A 371 -10.72 -22.32 -11.90
N LYS A 372 -10.56 -23.50 -12.51
CA LYS A 372 -10.63 -24.78 -11.79
C LYS A 372 -9.55 -24.87 -10.71
N GLU A 373 -8.31 -24.52 -11.05
CA GLU A 373 -7.19 -24.49 -10.10
C GLU A 373 -7.43 -23.48 -8.97
N ILE A 374 -7.92 -22.28 -9.31
CA ILE A 374 -8.27 -21.26 -8.30
C ILE A 374 -9.38 -21.76 -7.38
N ASN A 375 -10.41 -22.41 -7.93
CA ASN A 375 -11.51 -22.95 -7.12
C ASN A 375 -11.01 -23.98 -6.11
N GLN A 376 -10.06 -24.85 -6.48
CA GLN A 376 -9.42 -25.77 -5.54
C GLN A 376 -8.67 -25.04 -4.42
N ILE A 377 -7.95 -23.96 -4.74
CA ILE A 377 -7.29 -23.11 -3.75
C ILE A 377 -8.34 -22.49 -2.80
N LEU A 378 -9.45 -21.98 -3.33
CA LEU A 378 -10.50 -21.32 -2.54
C LEU A 378 -11.38 -22.29 -1.75
N GLU A 379 -11.52 -23.54 -2.20
CA GLU A 379 -12.16 -24.61 -1.42
C GLU A 379 -11.35 -24.94 -0.17
N ASN A 380 -10.02 -24.95 -0.29
CA ASN A 380 -9.11 -25.12 0.83
C ASN A 380 -9.09 -23.90 1.76
N ASP A 381 -9.22 -22.68 1.22
CA ASP A 381 -9.33 -21.46 2.02
C ASP A 381 -10.13 -20.35 1.34
N LYS A 382 -11.38 -20.18 1.79
CA LYS A 382 -12.29 -19.14 1.28
C LYS A 382 -11.84 -17.72 1.61
N THR A 383 -10.96 -17.52 2.59
CA THR A 383 -10.44 -16.18 2.94
C THR A 383 -9.58 -15.59 1.82
N LEU A 384 -9.11 -16.41 0.88
CA LEU A 384 -8.34 -15.98 -0.28
C LEU A 384 -9.19 -15.37 -1.40
N THR A 385 -10.51 -15.51 -1.36
CA THR A 385 -11.43 -15.07 -2.42
C THR A 385 -11.18 -13.61 -2.86
N PRO A 386 -11.01 -12.62 -1.97
CA PRO A 386 -10.80 -11.23 -2.37
C PRO A 386 -9.49 -10.97 -3.13
N TYR A 387 -8.50 -11.85 -3.00
CA TYR A 387 -7.22 -11.72 -3.70
C TYR A 387 -7.23 -12.38 -5.08
N PHE A 388 -8.05 -13.41 -5.27
CA PHE A 388 -8.20 -14.09 -6.56
C PHE A 388 -9.34 -13.51 -7.40
N TYR A 389 -10.46 -13.17 -6.77
CA TYR A 389 -11.65 -12.61 -7.41
C TYR A 389 -12.06 -11.32 -6.71
N PRO A 390 -11.35 -10.20 -6.94
CA PRO A 390 -11.52 -8.96 -6.17
C PRO A 390 -12.89 -8.31 -6.30
N ARG A 391 -13.67 -8.68 -7.32
CA ARG A 391 -15.02 -8.17 -7.57
C ARG A 391 -16.11 -9.15 -7.10
N TYR A 392 -15.72 -10.30 -6.56
CA TYR A 392 -16.64 -11.33 -6.11
C TYR A 392 -17.49 -10.84 -4.94
N THR A 393 -18.79 -11.05 -5.07
CA THR A 393 -19.76 -10.95 -3.98
C THR A 393 -20.77 -12.08 -4.14
N ASN A 394 -21.43 -12.48 -3.06
CA ASN A 394 -22.49 -13.51 -3.15
C ASN A 394 -23.59 -13.14 -4.15
N ALA A 395 -23.82 -11.84 -4.38
CA ALA A 395 -24.82 -11.33 -5.33
C ALA A 395 -24.35 -11.36 -6.79
N LYS A 396 -23.12 -10.93 -7.08
CA LYS A 396 -22.62 -10.79 -8.47
C LYS A 396 -21.82 -11.98 -8.97
N LYS A 397 -21.19 -12.74 -8.07
CA LYS A 397 -20.29 -13.87 -8.36
C LYS A 397 -19.28 -13.55 -9.48
N ASP A 398 -18.75 -12.33 -9.49
CA ASP A 398 -17.80 -11.89 -10.52
C ASP A 398 -16.43 -12.56 -10.32
N LEU A 399 -16.05 -13.42 -11.26
CA LEU A 399 -14.79 -14.17 -11.27
C LEU A 399 -13.72 -13.50 -12.16
N HIS A 400 -13.91 -12.23 -12.53
CA HIS A 400 -12.96 -11.52 -13.36
C HIS A 400 -11.61 -11.30 -12.66
N ILE A 401 -10.54 -11.60 -13.39
CA ILE A 401 -9.16 -11.32 -13.03
C ILE A 401 -8.59 -10.37 -14.07
N HIS A 402 -7.96 -9.29 -13.62
CA HIS A 402 -7.30 -8.36 -14.53
C HIS A 402 -6.18 -9.08 -15.29
N HIS A 403 -6.00 -8.79 -16.58
CA HIS A 403 -5.01 -9.47 -17.40
C HIS A 403 -4.16 -8.47 -18.18
N LEU A 404 -2.84 -8.68 -18.15
CA LEU A 404 -1.86 -8.03 -19.01
C LEU A 404 -1.46 -9.02 -20.12
N PRO A 405 -1.78 -8.73 -21.40
CA PRO A 405 -1.39 -9.60 -22.51
C PRO A 405 0.13 -9.56 -22.74
N GLU A 406 0.71 -10.71 -23.13
CA GLU A 406 2.11 -10.76 -23.58
C GLU A 406 2.27 -10.14 -24.96
N TYR A 407 3.37 -9.41 -25.12
CA TYR A 407 3.84 -8.98 -26.43
C TYR A 407 5.34 -9.18 -26.55
N ALA A 408 5.77 -9.79 -27.65
CA ALA A 408 7.18 -9.87 -28.07
C ALA A 408 7.88 -8.49 -28.08
N ILE A 409 7.09 -7.43 -28.28
CA ILE A 409 7.49 -6.03 -28.24
C ILE A 409 8.07 -5.62 -26.87
N ILE A 410 7.57 -6.21 -25.78
CA ILE A 410 8.08 -5.92 -24.44
C ILE A 410 9.47 -6.54 -24.25
N ALA A 411 9.70 -7.72 -24.81
CA ALA A 411 11.02 -8.35 -24.82
C ALA A 411 12.02 -7.55 -25.68
N SER A 412 11.60 -7.04 -26.86
CA SER A 412 12.47 -6.21 -27.71
C SER A 412 12.84 -4.87 -27.06
N ALA A 413 11.89 -4.25 -26.34
CA ALA A 413 12.12 -2.96 -25.66
C ALA A 413 13.22 -3.03 -24.58
N ALA A 414 13.40 -4.19 -23.94
CA ALA A 414 14.47 -4.42 -22.96
C ALA A 414 15.88 -4.35 -23.62
N PHE A 415 16.02 -4.81 -24.87
CA PHE A 415 17.29 -4.67 -25.61
C PHE A 415 17.59 -3.21 -25.97
N GLU A 416 16.55 -2.43 -26.22
CA GLU A 416 16.67 -1.01 -26.54
C GLU A 416 16.82 -0.11 -25.30
N ARG A 417 16.75 -0.71 -24.10
CA ARG A 417 16.81 -0.02 -22.79
C ARG A 417 15.78 1.11 -22.62
N VAL A 418 14.62 0.94 -23.23
CA VAL A 418 13.50 1.91 -23.10
C VAL A 418 12.26 1.16 -22.64
N PRO A 419 11.60 1.58 -21.54
CA PRO A 419 10.31 1.02 -21.14
C PRO A 419 9.31 1.00 -22.29
N ALA A 420 8.69 -0.16 -22.50
CA ALA A 420 7.78 -0.37 -23.63
C ALA A 420 6.58 0.59 -23.63
N VAL A 421 6.13 1.04 -22.46
CA VAL A 421 5.09 2.07 -22.30
C VAL A 421 5.41 3.40 -23.00
N TYR A 422 6.67 3.73 -23.23
CA TYR A 422 7.06 4.96 -23.93
C TYR A 422 7.08 4.81 -25.45
N LYS A 423 7.11 3.58 -25.96
CA LYS A 423 7.25 3.28 -27.39
C LYS A 423 5.96 2.77 -28.01
N HIS A 424 5.12 2.08 -27.24
CA HIS A 424 3.97 1.37 -27.77
C HIS A 424 2.69 1.76 -27.07
N ARG A 425 1.75 2.30 -27.86
CA ARG A 425 0.44 2.75 -27.35
C ARG A 425 -0.37 1.64 -26.69
N SER A 426 -0.33 0.42 -27.23
CA SER A 426 -1.01 -0.73 -26.62
C SER A 426 -0.47 -1.02 -25.22
N VAL A 427 0.86 -1.04 -25.06
CA VAL A 427 1.51 -1.23 -23.76
C VAL A 427 1.18 -0.09 -22.80
N TYR A 428 1.19 1.16 -23.28
CA TYR A 428 0.75 2.31 -22.50
C TYR A 428 -0.68 2.12 -21.97
N ASP A 429 -1.63 1.74 -22.83
CA ASP A 429 -3.03 1.57 -22.44
C ASP A 429 -3.21 0.42 -21.42
N TYR A 430 -2.46 -0.68 -21.57
CA TYR A 430 -2.50 -1.78 -20.58
C TYR A 430 -1.96 -1.36 -19.21
N TYR A 431 -0.82 -0.68 -19.14
CA TYR A 431 -0.26 -0.23 -17.86
C TYR A 431 -1.06 0.94 -17.26
N LYS A 432 -1.74 1.74 -18.10
CA LYS A 432 -2.74 2.70 -17.64
C LYS A 432 -3.92 2.01 -16.96
N ASP A 433 -4.43 0.93 -17.55
CA ASP A 433 -5.53 0.17 -16.98
C ASP A 433 -5.11 -0.58 -15.71
N LEU A 434 -3.90 -1.16 -15.68
CA LEU A 434 -3.33 -1.75 -14.45
C LEU A 434 -3.16 -0.68 -13.35
N ALA A 435 -2.61 0.49 -13.69
CA ALA A 435 -2.45 1.59 -12.75
C ALA A 435 -3.80 2.06 -12.21
N LYS A 436 -4.84 2.11 -13.04
CA LYS A 436 -6.21 2.41 -12.62
C LYS A 436 -6.83 1.28 -11.80
N GLU A 437 -6.55 0.03 -12.08
CA GLU A 437 -7.10 -1.10 -11.31
C GLU A 437 -6.63 -1.01 -9.85
N TYR A 438 -5.33 -0.79 -9.65
CA TYR A 438 -4.72 -0.90 -8.33
C TYR A 438 -4.41 0.42 -7.64
N PHE A 439 -3.97 1.46 -8.35
CA PHE A 439 -3.29 2.60 -7.72
C PHE A 439 -4.04 3.94 -7.87
N LEU A 440 -4.58 4.25 -9.04
CA LEU A 440 -5.12 5.57 -9.38
C LEU A 440 -6.65 5.61 -9.17
N GLN A 441 -7.13 6.58 -8.40
CA GLN A 441 -8.55 6.80 -8.09
C GLN A 441 -9.25 7.66 -9.14
#